data_AF-A0A965ULB2-F1
#
_entry.id   AF-A0A965ULB2-F1
#
_cell.length_a   1.000
_cell.length_b   1.000
_cell.length_c   1.000
_cell.angle_alpha   90.00
_cell.angle_beta   90.00
_cell.angle_gamma   90.00
#
_symmetry.space_group_name_H-M   'P 1'
#
loop_
_entity.id
_entity.type
_entity.pdbx_description
1 polymer ?
#
loop_
_entity_poly.entity_id
_entity_poly.type
_entity_poly.pdbx_seq_one_letter_code
_entity_poly.pdbx_strand_id
1 'polypeptide(L)'
;MALFGVMLVLASCGGNNDAKKVKLKTQEDSLNYAMGLVISEDLRMNALQNDSSENTINALLEKFDNYYKDKNNQKEYKTGLKIGNMMKEQLSAGLTGDSTLNFNEELFQKGLVKGISGDTTGITGIQAIIYFQNTIQKIQNAKLLNANPVTVPTDTIKK
;
A
#
# COMPACT_ATOMS: atom_id res chain seq x y z
N MET A 1 2.33 2.90 42.59
CA MET A 1 2.37 2.54 41.15
C MET A 1 0.99 2.84 40.58
N ALA A 2 0.80 4.02 40.01
CA ALA A 2 -0.43 4.38 39.31
C ALA A 2 -0.13 4.34 37.81
N LEU A 3 -0.89 3.53 37.07
CA LEU A 3 -0.77 3.37 35.62
C LEU A 3 -1.04 4.71 34.91
N PHE A 4 -0.05 5.20 34.16
CA PHE A 4 -0.28 6.20 33.12
C PHE A 4 -0.81 5.49 31.88
N GLY A 5 -2.12 5.60 31.63
CA GLY A 5 -2.72 5.27 30.34
C GLY A 5 -2.44 6.39 29.34
N VAL A 6 -1.56 6.15 28.37
CA VAL A 6 -1.34 7.08 27.26
C VAL A 6 -2.35 6.78 26.15
N MET A 7 -3.40 7.60 26.07
CA MET A 7 -4.26 7.71 24.89
C MET A 7 -3.52 8.54 23.83
N LEU A 8 -3.13 7.91 22.73
CA LEU A 8 -2.65 8.62 21.54
C LEU A 8 -3.85 9.17 20.76
N VAL A 9 -4.21 10.42 21.05
CA VAL A 9 -5.15 11.19 20.24
C VAL A 9 -4.36 11.83 19.09
N LEU A 10 -4.46 11.26 17.88
CA LEU A 10 -3.96 11.92 16.67
C LEU A 10 -5.00 12.95 16.20
N ALA A 11 -4.93 14.15 16.75
CA ALA A 11 -5.54 15.32 16.14
C ALA A 11 -4.64 15.79 14.99
N SER A 12 -5.18 15.85 13.77
CA SER A 12 -4.59 16.67 12.72
C SER A 12 -5.69 17.41 11.97
N CYS A 13 -5.75 18.72 12.23
CA CYS A 13 -6.51 19.69 11.46
C CYS A 13 -5.63 20.94 11.30
N GLY A 14 -5.50 21.44 10.07
CA GLY A 14 -4.98 22.77 9.75
C GLY A 14 -3.53 22.82 9.22
N GLY A 15 -3.37 23.12 7.92
CA GLY A 15 -2.08 23.46 7.32
C GLY A 15 -2.07 23.33 5.80
N ASN A 16 -2.43 24.42 5.12
CA ASN A 16 -2.33 24.62 3.67
C ASN A 16 -0.86 24.57 3.23
N ASN A 17 -0.56 23.62 2.34
CA ASN A 17 0.58 23.58 1.42
C ASN A 17 0.22 22.48 0.42
N ASP A 18 -0.40 22.87 -0.70
CA ASP A 18 -1.05 21.97 -1.65
C ASP A 18 -0.06 21.34 -2.64
N ALA A 19 0.81 20.46 -2.13
CA ALA A 19 1.02 19.21 -2.85
C ALA A 19 -0.29 18.43 -2.71
N LYS A 20 -0.95 18.05 -3.82
CA LYS A 20 -2.30 17.44 -3.83
C LYS A 20 -2.39 16.30 -2.80
N LYS A 21 -2.85 16.60 -1.58
CA LYS A 21 -3.02 15.61 -0.52
C LYS A 21 -4.09 14.62 -0.98
N VAL A 22 -3.70 13.37 -1.20
CA VAL A 22 -4.64 12.30 -1.53
C VAL A 22 -5.61 12.16 -0.37
N LYS A 23 -6.90 12.44 -0.59
CA LYS A 23 -7.94 12.24 0.43
C LYS A 23 -8.28 10.75 0.49
N LEU A 24 -7.73 10.05 1.49
CA LEU A 24 -8.05 8.66 1.81
C LEU A 24 -9.32 8.64 2.66
N LYS A 25 -10.40 7.99 2.19
CA LYS A 25 -11.71 7.99 2.86
C LYS A 25 -11.95 6.71 3.67
N THR A 26 -11.31 5.61 3.28
CA THR A 26 -11.50 4.29 3.89
C THR A 26 -10.17 3.61 4.24
N GLN A 27 -10.24 2.52 5.02
CA GLN A 27 -9.08 1.66 5.27
C GLN A 27 -8.60 0.99 3.96
N GLU A 28 -9.52 0.64 3.07
CA GLU A 28 -9.20 0.08 1.74
C GLU A 28 -8.45 1.11 0.88
N ASP A 29 -8.85 2.37 0.90
CA ASP A 29 -8.12 3.45 0.21
C ASP A 29 -6.69 3.55 0.73
N SER A 30 -6.54 3.51 2.05
CA SER A 30 -5.26 3.63 2.74
C SER A 30 -4.35 2.45 2.45
N LEU A 31 -4.91 1.23 2.36
CA LEU A 31 -4.19 0.02 1.97
C LEU A 31 -3.69 0.08 0.52
N ASN A 32 -4.52 0.52 -0.42
CA ASN A 32 -4.12 0.66 -1.83
C ASN A 32 -3.01 1.69 -1.99
N TYR A 33 -3.15 2.85 -1.34
CA TYR A 33 -2.11 3.88 -1.34
C TYR A 33 -0.80 3.41 -0.68
N ALA A 34 -0.91 2.74 0.48
CA ALA A 34 0.26 2.18 1.17
C ALA A 34 0.96 1.10 0.33
N MET A 35 0.21 0.27 -0.40
CA MET A 35 0.80 -0.72 -1.31
C MET A 35 1.67 -0.05 -2.37
N GLY A 36 1.21 1.05 -2.95
CA GLY A 36 2.02 1.85 -3.89
C GLY A 36 3.34 2.30 -3.28
N LEU A 37 3.29 2.84 -2.05
CA LEU A 37 4.47 3.27 -1.31
C LEU A 37 5.42 2.10 -0.99
N VAL A 38 4.89 0.94 -0.62
CA VAL A 38 5.69 -0.27 -0.37
C VAL A 38 6.48 -0.67 -1.62
N ILE A 39 5.81 -0.74 -2.77
CA ILE A 39 6.45 -1.10 -4.04
C ILE A 39 7.47 -0.05 -4.46
N SER A 40 7.19 1.24 -4.24
CA SER A 40 8.16 2.30 -4.54
C SER A 40 9.41 2.25 -3.67
N GLU A 41 9.27 1.91 -2.38
CA GLU A 41 10.42 1.77 -1.48
C GLU A 41 11.28 0.59 -1.92
N ASP A 42 10.66 -0.56 -2.27
CA ASP A 42 11.37 -1.72 -2.83
C ASP A 42 12.12 -1.36 -4.12
N LEU A 43 11.47 -0.65 -5.05
CA LEU A 43 12.12 -0.19 -6.27
C LEU A 43 13.31 0.72 -6.00
N ARG A 44 13.14 1.68 -5.08
CA ARG A 44 14.22 2.61 -4.72
C ARG A 44 15.38 1.87 -4.06
N MET A 45 15.03 0.94 -3.18
CA MET A 45 15.97 0.09 -2.47
C MET A 45 16.59 -1.00 -3.33
N ASN A 46 16.08 -1.40 -4.49
CA ASN A 46 16.62 -2.57 -5.22
C ASN A 46 16.91 -2.31 -6.71
N ALA A 47 16.10 -1.48 -7.36
CA ALA A 47 16.24 -1.20 -8.79
C ALA A 47 17.02 0.10 -9.06
N LEU A 48 16.93 1.07 -8.15
CA LEU A 48 17.48 2.43 -8.31
C LEU A 48 18.71 2.73 -7.43
N GLN A 49 19.20 1.79 -6.61
CA GLN A 49 20.31 2.05 -5.67
C GLN A 49 21.57 2.66 -6.35
N ASN A 50 21.89 2.22 -7.57
CA ASN A 50 23.09 2.64 -8.31
C ASN A 50 22.81 3.70 -9.39
N ASP A 51 21.54 4.04 -9.61
CA ASP A 51 21.09 5.03 -10.57
C ASP A 51 19.95 5.83 -9.96
N SER A 52 20.33 6.66 -9.00
CA SER A 52 19.49 7.68 -8.38
C SER A 52 19.49 8.98 -9.20
N SER A 53 19.96 8.93 -10.45
CA SER A 53 19.95 10.10 -11.29
C SER A 53 18.50 10.56 -11.46
N GLU A 54 18.29 11.86 -11.29
CA GLU A 54 16.98 12.50 -11.43
C GLU A 54 16.35 12.16 -12.78
N ASN A 55 17.17 11.94 -13.81
CA ASN A 55 16.76 11.50 -15.14
C ASN A 55 16.10 10.10 -15.16
N THR A 56 16.67 9.12 -14.47
CA THR A 56 16.10 7.76 -14.42
C THR A 56 14.80 7.72 -13.61
N ILE A 57 14.74 8.49 -12.52
CA ILE A 57 13.52 8.67 -11.72
C ILE A 57 12.43 9.36 -12.55
N ASN A 58 12.76 10.46 -13.22
CA ASN A 58 11.82 11.21 -14.07
C ASN A 58 11.35 10.38 -15.27
N ALA A 59 12.23 9.60 -15.91
CA ALA A 59 11.84 8.70 -17.00
C ALA A 59 10.91 7.57 -16.53
N LEU A 60 11.10 7.08 -15.30
CA LEU A 60 10.22 6.08 -14.71
C LEU A 60 8.85 6.69 -14.39
N LEU A 61 8.82 7.89 -13.79
CA LEU A 61 7.59 8.65 -13.51
C LEU A 61 6.83 9.00 -14.79
N GLU A 62 7.52 9.49 -15.83
CA GLU A 62 6.92 9.80 -17.13
C GLU A 62 6.33 8.55 -17.79
N LYS A 63 6.98 7.40 -17.67
CA LYS A 63 6.46 6.13 -18.21
C LYS A 63 5.26 5.60 -17.42
N PHE A 64 5.19 5.87 -16.11
CA PHE A 64 4.00 5.58 -15.30
C PHE A 64 2.84 6.51 -15.67
N ASP A 65 3.07 7.81 -15.77
CA ASP A 65 2.05 8.78 -16.20
C ASP A 65 1.59 8.52 -17.65
N ASN A 66 2.50 8.03 -18.51
CA ASN A 66 2.22 7.66 -19.90
C ASN A 66 2.07 6.15 -20.11
N TYR A 67 1.57 5.39 -19.12
CA TYR A 67 1.04 4.02 -19.21
C TYR A 67 1.73 2.99 -20.16
N TYR A 68 3.01 3.18 -20.46
CA TYR A 68 3.91 2.38 -21.32
C TYR A 68 3.64 2.33 -22.84
N LYS A 69 4.43 3.12 -23.60
CA LYS A 69 4.52 3.02 -25.09
C LYS A 69 5.90 2.71 -25.66
N ASP A 70 6.98 2.70 -24.86
CA ASP A 70 8.34 2.63 -25.40
C ASP A 70 9.15 1.40 -24.92
N LYS A 71 9.59 0.59 -25.88
CA LYS A 71 10.34 -0.68 -25.71
C LYS A 71 11.85 -0.50 -25.73
N ASN A 72 12.35 0.71 -25.99
CA ASN A 72 13.77 0.92 -26.28
C ASN A 72 14.70 0.91 -25.06
N ASN A 73 14.17 1.00 -23.83
CA ASN A 73 14.98 0.87 -22.62
C ASN A 73 14.60 -0.39 -21.82
N GLN A 74 15.45 -1.42 -21.86
CA GLN A 74 15.09 -2.77 -21.43
C GLN A 74 14.88 -2.91 -19.91
N LYS A 75 15.59 -2.15 -19.07
CA LYS A 75 15.52 -2.33 -17.61
C LYS A 75 14.23 -1.75 -17.04
N GLU A 76 13.95 -0.49 -17.34
CA GLU A 76 12.76 0.24 -16.89
C GLU A 76 11.51 -0.35 -17.52
N TYR A 77 11.59 -0.82 -18.77
CA TYR A 77 10.50 -1.55 -19.41
C TYR A 77 10.18 -2.87 -18.69
N LYS A 78 11.20 -3.67 -18.32
CA LYS A 78 10.99 -4.92 -17.56
C LYS A 78 10.42 -4.65 -16.17
N THR A 79 10.91 -3.63 -15.47
CA THR A 79 10.38 -3.20 -14.17
C THR A 79 8.92 -2.77 -14.29
N GLY A 80 8.61 -1.94 -15.30
CA GLY A 80 7.24 -1.53 -15.59
C GLY A 80 6.31 -2.69 -15.92
N LEU A 81 6.77 -3.66 -16.73
CA LEU A 81 6.01 -4.86 -17.05
C LEU A 81 5.71 -5.71 -15.80
N LYS A 82 6.68 -5.86 -14.89
CA LYS A 82 6.48 -6.58 -13.62
C LYS A 82 5.39 -5.92 -12.77
N ILE A 83 5.43 -4.59 -12.67
CA ILE A 83 4.43 -3.82 -11.90
C ILE A 83 3.06 -3.88 -12.57
N GLY A 84 2.99 -3.72 -13.89
CA GLY A 84 1.74 -3.84 -14.64
C GLY A 84 1.11 -5.24 -14.52
N ASN A 85 1.92 -6.30 -14.56
CA ASN A 85 1.44 -7.67 -14.32
C ASN A 85 0.91 -7.85 -12.89
N MET A 86 1.64 -7.33 -11.89
CA MET A 86 1.18 -7.34 -10.50
C MET A 86 -0.18 -6.62 -10.37
N MET A 87 -0.32 -5.42 -10.95
CA MET A 87 -1.59 -4.67 -10.94
C MET A 87 -2.72 -5.46 -11.61
N LYS A 88 -2.44 -6.10 -12.75
CA LYS A 88 -3.42 -6.96 -13.43
C LYS A 88 -3.88 -8.12 -12.55
N GLU A 89 -2.96 -8.75 -11.83
CA GLU A 89 -3.31 -9.80 -10.86
C GLU A 89 -4.19 -9.25 -9.73
N GLN A 90 -3.81 -8.11 -9.13
CA GLN A 90 -4.60 -7.46 -8.08
C GLN A 90 -6.00 -7.04 -8.56
N LEU A 91 -6.13 -6.55 -9.80
CA LEU A 91 -7.42 -6.22 -10.40
C LEU A 91 -8.32 -7.46 -10.56
N SER A 92 -7.71 -8.61 -10.86
CA SER A 92 -8.46 -9.85 -11.07
C SER A 92 -8.84 -10.58 -9.78
N ALA A 93 -7.96 -10.53 -8.77
CA ALA A 93 -8.08 -11.33 -7.55
C ALA A 93 -8.45 -10.51 -6.31
N GLY A 94 -8.50 -9.19 -6.42
CA GLY A 94 -8.59 -8.27 -5.29
C GLY A 94 -7.23 -8.01 -4.64
N LEU A 95 -7.22 -7.07 -3.70
CA LEU A 95 -6.00 -6.61 -3.04
C LEU A 95 -5.40 -7.76 -2.21
N THR A 96 -4.11 -8.04 -2.41
CA THR A 96 -3.39 -9.19 -1.86
C THR A 96 -3.99 -10.56 -2.22
N GLY A 97 -4.75 -10.65 -3.31
CA GLY A 97 -5.48 -11.85 -3.72
C GLY A 97 -6.76 -12.10 -2.92
N ASP A 98 -7.22 -11.10 -2.17
CA ASP A 98 -8.44 -11.14 -1.38
C ASP A 98 -9.57 -10.41 -2.11
N SER A 99 -10.50 -11.17 -2.68
CA SER A 99 -11.60 -10.61 -3.51
C SER A 99 -12.59 -9.74 -2.73
N THR A 100 -12.54 -9.73 -1.39
CA THR A 100 -13.36 -8.82 -0.59
C THR A 100 -12.71 -7.44 -0.39
N LEU A 101 -11.48 -7.26 -0.86
CA LEU A 101 -10.74 -6.00 -0.81
C LEU A 101 -10.52 -5.54 -2.25
N ASN A 102 -11.07 -4.40 -2.63
CA ASN A 102 -10.90 -3.93 -4.00
C ASN A 102 -9.52 -3.31 -4.20
N PHE A 103 -8.88 -3.69 -5.30
CA PHE A 103 -7.69 -2.97 -5.76
C PHE A 103 -8.12 -1.65 -6.43
N ASN A 104 -7.60 -0.54 -5.91
CA ASN A 104 -7.79 0.80 -6.44
C ASN A 104 -6.50 1.26 -7.11
N GLU A 105 -6.50 1.16 -8.43
CA GLU A 105 -5.36 1.46 -9.29
C GLU A 105 -4.85 2.91 -9.13
N GLU A 106 -5.78 3.87 -9.05
CA GLU A 106 -5.44 5.29 -8.93
C GLU A 106 -4.72 5.59 -7.61
N LEU A 107 -5.20 5.03 -6.50
CA LEU A 107 -4.57 5.20 -5.20
C LEU A 107 -3.22 4.50 -5.11
N PHE A 108 -3.12 3.30 -5.69
CA PHE A 108 -1.85 2.59 -5.82
C PHE A 108 -0.83 3.41 -6.60
N GLN A 109 -1.19 3.94 -7.77
CA GLN A 109 -0.31 4.79 -8.58
C GLN A 109 0.14 6.04 -7.84
N LYS A 110 -0.77 6.72 -7.14
CA LYS A 110 -0.42 7.91 -6.33
C LYS A 110 0.61 7.58 -5.26
N GLY A 111 0.47 6.44 -4.57
CA GLY A 111 1.46 5.99 -3.59
C GLY A 111 2.80 5.65 -4.24
N LEU A 112 2.77 4.96 -5.38
CA LEU A 112 3.95 4.55 -6.13
C LEU A 112 4.76 5.76 -6.63
N VAL A 113 4.10 6.72 -7.29
CA VAL A 113 4.71 7.96 -7.80
C VAL A 113 5.32 8.76 -6.65
N LYS A 114 4.59 8.92 -5.54
CA LYS A 114 5.10 9.66 -4.37
C LYS A 114 6.38 9.06 -3.81
N GLY A 115 6.45 7.75 -3.65
CA GLY A 115 7.64 7.15 -3.05
C GLY A 115 8.81 7.09 -4.04
N ILE A 116 8.56 6.96 -5.34
CA ILE A 116 9.60 7.07 -6.38
C ILE A 116 10.18 8.49 -6.42
N SER A 117 9.34 9.52 -6.26
CA SER A 117 9.80 10.92 -6.20
C SER A 117 10.56 11.26 -4.92
N GLY A 118 10.68 10.33 -3.97
CA GLY A 118 11.34 10.55 -2.69
C GLY A 118 10.58 11.51 -1.77
N ASP A 119 9.30 11.77 -2.03
CA ASP A 119 8.50 12.65 -1.19
C ASP A 119 8.24 11.98 0.16
N THR A 120 8.74 12.61 1.22
CA THR A 120 8.63 12.12 2.61
C THR A 120 7.49 12.76 3.40
N THR A 121 6.69 13.62 2.78
CA THR A 121 5.51 14.21 3.45
C THR A 121 4.48 13.13 3.78
N GLY A 122 3.81 13.24 4.94
CA GLY A 122 2.86 12.23 5.40
C GLY A 122 3.54 10.90 5.75
N ILE A 123 2.95 9.78 5.32
CA ILE A 123 3.51 8.44 5.57
C ILE A 123 4.68 8.16 4.61
N THR A 124 5.80 7.67 5.16
CA THR A 124 6.98 7.26 4.39
C THR A 124 6.84 5.84 3.84
N GLY A 125 7.71 5.43 2.91
CA GLY A 125 7.76 4.04 2.42
C GLY A 125 7.91 3.01 3.53
N ILE A 126 8.84 3.23 4.47
CA ILE A 126 9.05 2.37 5.64
C ILE A 126 7.81 2.31 6.54
N GLN A 127 7.19 3.45 6.82
CA GLN A 127 5.96 3.48 7.62
C GLN A 127 4.80 2.78 6.90
N ALA A 128 4.73 2.91 5.56
CA ALA A 128 3.74 2.23 4.74
C ALA A 128 3.92 0.70 4.77
N ILE A 129 5.16 0.18 4.78
CA ILE A 129 5.45 -1.25 4.97
C ILE A 129 4.83 -1.75 6.28
N ILE A 130 5.13 -1.07 7.39
CA ILE A 130 4.63 -1.44 8.72
C ILE A 130 3.10 -1.38 8.76
N TYR A 131 2.53 -0.28 8.26
CA TYR A 131 1.08 -0.10 8.21
C TYR A 131 0.38 -1.20 7.38
N PHE A 132 0.89 -1.47 6.18
CA PHE A 132 0.31 -2.43 5.25
C PHE A 132 0.34 -3.84 5.85
N GLN A 133 1.50 -4.29 6.33
CA GLN A 133 1.66 -5.62 6.95
C GLN A 133 0.73 -5.81 8.14
N ASN A 134 0.70 -4.85 9.07
CA ASN A 134 -0.14 -4.93 10.26
C ASN A 134 -1.64 -4.94 9.91
N THR A 135 -2.04 -4.15 8.91
CA THR A 135 -3.45 -4.03 8.53
C THR A 135 -3.94 -5.28 7.81
N ILE A 136 -3.16 -5.83 6.87
CA ILE A 136 -3.49 -7.09 6.19
C ILE A 136 -3.54 -8.24 7.19
N GLN A 137 -2.58 -8.33 8.13
CA GLN A 137 -2.59 -9.36 9.16
C GLN A 137 -3.84 -9.28 10.06
N LYS A 138 -4.26 -8.07 10.44
CA LYS A 138 -5.50 -7.87 11.20
C LYS A 138 -6.74 -8.33 10.42
N ILE A 139 -6.82 -8.02 9.12
CA ILE A 139 -7.92 -8.45 8.26
C ILE A 139 -7.96 -9.98 8.17
N GLN A 140 -6.82 -10.62 7.92
CA GLN A 140 -6.73 -12.08 7.84
C GLN A 140 -7.13 -12.75 9.15
N ASN A 141 -6.65 -12.24 10.29
CA ASN A 141 -7.02 -12.76 11.61
C ASN A 141 -8.52 -12.62 11.87
N ALA A 142 -9.13 -11.47 11.54
CA ALA A 142 -10.56 -11.28 11.69
C ALA A 142 -11.36 -12.27 10.83
N LYS A 143 -10.90 -12.56 9.61
CA LYS A 143 -11.53 -13.56 8.74
C LYS A 143 -11.45 -14.98 9.31
N LEU A 144 -10.30 -15.37 9.87
CA LEU A 144 -10.14 -16.68 10.50
C LEU A 144 -11.09 -16.86 11.70
N LEU A 145 -11.23 -15.82 12.54
CA LEU A 145 -12.14 -15.84 13.68
C LEU A 145 -13.62 -15.90 13.25
N ASN A 146 -13.98 -15.21 12.17
CA ASN A 146 -15.35 -15.22 11.65
C ASN A 146 -15.70 -16.50 10.87
N ALA A 147 -14.72 -17.16 10.25
CA ALA A 147 -14.91 -18.42 9.53
C ALA A 147 -15.05 -19.64 10.46
N ASN A 148 -14.52 -19.56 11.69
CA ASN A 148 -14.66 -20.56 12.73
C ASN A 148 -15.48 -19.98 13.90
N PRO A 149 -16.83 -19.91 13.79
CA PRO A 149 -17.63 -19.61 14.97
C PRO A 149 -17.32 -20.69 16.00
N VAL A 150 -16.82 -20.29 17.16
CA VAL A 150 -16.60 -21.20 18.30
C VAL A 150 -17.95 -21.88 18.54
N THR A 151 -18.05 -23.16 18.16
CA THR A 151 -19.16 -24.00 18.56
C THR A 151 -19.02 -24.14 20.06
N VAL A 152 -19.75 -23.31 20.81
CA VAL A 152 -19.89 -23.48 22.25
C VAL A 152 -20.44 -24.90 22.42
N PRO A 153 -19.70 -25.84 23.05
CA PRO A 153 -20.25 -27.15 23.32
C PRO A 153 -21.49 -26.93 24.17
N THR A 154 -22.67 -27.27 23.64
CA THR A 154 -23.87 -27.40 24.47
C THR A 154 -23.57 -28.51 25.46
N ASP A 155 -23.21 -28.14 26.69
CA ASP A 155 -23.16 -29.05 27.83
C ASP A 155 -24.58 -29.58 28.04
N THR A 156 -24.92 -30.68 27.38
CA THR A 156 -26.08 -31.47 27.73
C THR A 156 -25.75 -32.22 29.00
N ILE A 157 -25.90 -31.56 30.15
CA ILE A 157 -26.04 -32.25 31.43
C ILE A 157 -27.35 -33.03 31.34
N LYS A 158 -27.26 -34.34 31.10
CA LYS A 158 -28.39 -35.25 31.27
C LYS A 158 -28.76 -35.27 32.76
N LYS A 159 -30.00 -34.87 33.06
CA LYS A 159 -30.63 -35.12 34.36
C LYS A 159 -30.94 -36.59 34.54
#